data_AF-A0A7Y1U1Y0-F1
#
_entry.id   AF-A0A7Y1U1Y0-F1
#
_cell.length_a   1.000
_cell.length_b   1.000
_cell.length_c   1.000
_cell.angle_alpha   90.00
_cell.angle_beta   90.00
_cell.angle_gamma   90.00
#
_symmetry.space_group_name_H-M   'P 1'
#
loop_
_entity.id
_entity.type
_entity.pdbx_description
1 polymer ?
#
loop_
_entity_poly.entity_id
_entity_poly.type
_entity_poly.pdbx_seq_one_letter_code
_entity_poly.pdbx_strand_id
1 'polypeptide(L)'
;GVTVEPSGTAIEALGLRLEGYKLELTSAQPNFFLAANRLGEDASSAYAMESAQMFLADVDGGVLLLFADGADEDARATALGRLGDMVETAELLGPLNFPSPSFPKSGEPASRPELGVNDPELPLLEAQHRPIDPGRYQVTRLGDTFALDVGEEWWAESNTRGFVELASADSFAPGNNDLAFVAGLDRGLFSISGPNFVGEPDDLTDLPSWLESPPDGLTVSDIQEVDVGGRSATRFDISIADGADCQEAAPCEYWLFSPVETALVIKSGFDVRIWHIEDHEFAPLTIMTSTTGSTWIDEAGALVDTIEFLG
;
A
#
# COMPACT_ATOMS: atom_id res chain seq x y z
N GLY A 1 -0.50 -7.25 -18.27
CA GLY A 1 0.13 -8.57 -18.02
C GLY A 1 1.21 -8.79 -19.06
N VAL A 2 2.42 -9.17 -18.66
CA VAL A 2 3.55 -9.42 -19.55
C VAL A 2 3.65 -10.92 -19.77
N THR A 3 3.55 -11.38 -21.02
CA THR A 3 3.86 -12.76 -21.39
C THR A 3 5.26 -12.78 -22.00
N VAL A 4 6.16 -13.58 -21.44
CA VAL A 4 7.50 -13.81 -21.99
C VAL A 4 7.47 -15.15 -22.72
N GLU A 5 7.43 -15.11 -24.05
CA GLU A 5 7.53 -16.32 -24.88
C GLU A 5 8.92 -16.44 -25.51
N PRO A 6 9.50 -17.65 -25.56
CA PRO A 6 10.71 -17.88 -26.32
C PRO A 6 10.46 -17.58 -27.79
N SER A 7 11.18 -16.62 -28.35
CA SER A 7 11.07 -16.30 -29.77
C SER A 7 12.45 -15.99 -30.33
N GLY A 8 12.71 -16.32 -31.60
CA GLY A 8 13.98 -15.98 -32.26
C GLY A 8 14.21 -14.46 -32.47
N THR A 9 13.50 -13.60 -31.75
CA THR A 9 13.60 -12.15 -31.83
C THR A 9 14.62 -11.65 -30.81
N ALA A 10 15.38 -10.62 -31.18
CA ALA A 10 16.33 -9.97 -30.30
C ALA A 10 15.74 -8.64 -29.80
N ILE A 11 15.86 -8.39 -28.50
CA ILE A 11 15.46 -7.14 -27.86
C ILE A 11 16.74 -6.40 -27.48
N GLU A 12 16.87 -5.16 -27.92
CA GLU A 12 18.05 -4.33 -27.68
C GLU A 12 17.68 -3.22 -26.69
N ALA A 13 18.31 -3.22 -25.52
CA ALA A 13 18.12 -2.23 -24.46
C ALA A 13 19.48 -1.89 -23.84
N LEU A 14 19.78 -0.59 -23.69
CA LEU A 14 21.05 -0.10 -23.10
C LEU A 14 22.32 -0.66 -23.76
N GLY A 15 22.29 -0.94 -25.07
CA GLY A 15 23.42 -1.52 -25.80
C GLY A 15 23.66 -3.02 -25.54
N LEU A 16 22.75 -3.68 -24.81
CA LEU A 16 22.72 -5.12 -24.61
C LEU A 16 21.63 -5.73 -25.48
N ARG A 17 21.98 -6.82 -26.18
CA ARG A 17 21.09 -7.58 -27.07
C ARG A 17 20.69 -8.87 -26.38
N LEU A 18 19.43 -8.96 -25.96
CA LEU A 18 18.82 -10.22 -25.50
C LEU A 18 18.26 -10.97 -26.68
N GLU A 19 18.80 -12.16 -26.96
CA GLU A 19 18.29 -13.04 -28.00
C GLU A 19 17.39 -14.12 -27.38
N GLY A 20 16.28 -14.47 -28.04
CA GLY A 20 15.48 -15.63 -27.64
C GLY A 20 14.15 -15.32 -26.96
N TYR A 21 13.72 -14.05 -26.86
CA TYR A 21 12.50 -13.67 -26.14
C TYR A 21 11.67 -12.64 -26.91
N LYS A 22 10.34 -12.79 -26.90
CA LYS A 22 9.37 -11.77 -27.35
C LYS A 22 8.77 -11.10 -26.12
N LEU A 23 8.78 -9.77 -26.10
CA LEU A 23 7.99 -8.97 -25.16
C LEU A 23 6.76 -8.44 -25.91
N GLU A 24 5.57 -8.85 -25.47
CA GLU A 24 4.31 -8.22 -25.90
C GLU A 24 3.78 -7.35 -24.76
N LEU A 25 3.93 -6.03 -24.90
CA LEU A 25 3.31 -5.05 -24.01
C LEU A 25 1.88 -4.82 -24.47
N THR A 26 0.90 -5.20 -23.63
CA THR A 26 -0.52 -5.21 -23.99
C THR A 26 -1.24 -3.87 -23.80
N SER A 27 -0.55 -2.78 -23.42
CA SER A 27 -1.17 -1.46 -23.29
C SER A 27 -0.19 -0.31 -23.53
N ALA A 28 -0.67 0.73 -24.21
CA ALA A 28 0.10 1.89 -24.69
C ALA A 28 0.19 3.04 -23.66
N GLN A 29 0.40 2.76 -22.37
CA GLN A 29 0.58 3.83 -21.38
C GLN A 29 1.67 3.47 -20.35
N PRO A 30 2.52 4.44 -19.95
CA PRO A 30 3.58 4.24 -18.98
C PRO A 30 2.98 4.18 -17.59
N ASN A 31 2.62 2.97 -17.13
CA ASN A 31 2.24 2.71 -15.75
C ASN A 31 3.30 1.79 -15.12
N PHE A 32 3.82 2.17 -13.96
CA PHE A 32 4.82 1.39 -13.22
C PHE A 32 4.20 0.12 -12.64
N PHE A 33 4.92 -1.00 -12.71
CA PHE A 33 4.57 -2.24 -11.99
C PHE A 33 5.85 -3.01 -11.68
N LEU A 34 6.13 -3.20 -10.39
CA LEU A 34 7.05 -4.21 -9.87
C LEU A 34 6.19 -5.22 -9.13
N ALA A 35 6.05 -6.44 -9.66
CA ALA A 35 5.68 -7.59 -8.85
C ALA A 35 6.66 -8.73 -9.13
N ALA A 36 7.32 -9.18 -8.07
CA ALA A 36 7.98 -10.47 -8.04
C ALA A 36 7.10 -11.40 -7.21
N ASN A 37 6.14 -12.07 -7.85
CA ASN A 37 5.36 -13.09 -7.18
C ASN A 37 6.15 -14.41 -7.25
N ARG A 38 6.27 -15.10 -6.12
CA ARG A 38 6.46 -16.55 -6.18
C ARG A 38 5.19 -17.16 -6.77
N LEU A 39 5.35 -18.25 -7.52
CA LEU A 39 4.22 -19.07 -7.97
C LEU A 39 3.36 -19.47 -6.76
N GLY A 40 2.19 -18.84 -6.60
CA GLY A 40 1.19 -19.16 -5.56
C GLY A 40 0.98 -18.13 -4.44
N GLU A 41 1.43 -16.88 -4.58
CA GLU A 41 1.19 -15.79 -3.61
C GLU A 41 0.49 -14.58 -4.27
N ASP A 42 -0.42 -13.93 -3.52
CA ASP A 42 -1.34 -12.88 -4.01
C ASP A 42 -0.96 -11.43 -3.59
N ALA A 43 0.10 -11.24 -2.79
CA ALA A 43 0.45 -9.91 -2.25
C ALA A 43 1.68 -9.29 -2.97
N SER A 44 1.54 -8.03 -3.40
CA SER A 44 2.59 -7.19 -3.97
C SER A 44 2.98 -6.09 -3.00
N SER A 45 4.26 -5.80 -2.83
CA SER A 45 4.75 -4.58 -2.17
C SER A 45 5.26 -3.59 -3.23
N ALA A 46 4.82 -2.33 -3.18
CA ALA A 46 4.97 -1.35 -4.26
C ALA A 46 5.75 -0.09 -3.85
N TYR A 47 6.48 0.49 -4.81
CA TYR A 47 7.07 1.83 -4.74
C TYR A 47 6.92 2.51 -6.11
N ALA A 48 6.44 3.76 -6.14
CA ALA A 48 6.24 4.55 -7.36
C ALA A 48 7.31 5.64 -7.51
N MET A 49 7.92 5.75 -8.70
CA MET A 49 8.58 6.97 -9.18
C MET A 49 8.24 7.14 -10.67
N GLU A 50 7.91 8.36 -11.09
CA GLU A 50 7.29 8.72 -12.39
C GLU A 50 8.11 8.43 -13.67
N SER A 51 9.17 7.61 -13.67
CA SER A 51 10.04 7.53 -14.87
C SER A 51 10.94 6.30 -15.02
N ALA A 52 10.83 5.22 -14.27
CA ALA A 52 11.64 4.03 -14.56
C ALA A 52 10.96 2.73 -14.14
N GLN A 53 11.14 1.66 -14.91
CA GLN A 53 10.64 0.32 -14.61
C GLN A 53 11.81 -0.62 -14.36
N MET A 54 11.76 -1.41 -13.29
CA MET A 54 12.75 -2.46 -13.01
C MET A 54 12.04 -3.81 -13.01
N PHE A 55 12.61 -4.80 -13.69
CA PHE A 55 12.14 -6.19 -13.67
C PHE A 55 13.26 -7.10 -13.18
N LEU A 56 12.99 -7.86 -12.12
CA LEU A 56 13.81 -9.01 -11.75
C LEU A 56 13.14 -10.26 -12.31
N ALA A 57 13.74 -10.89 -13.32
CA ALA A 57 13.32 -12.19 -13.78
C ALA A 57 14.28 -13.25 -13.19
N ASP A 58 13.73 -14.17 -12.40
CA ASP A 58 14.47 -15.38 -12.01
C ASP A 58 14.52 -16.32 -13.23
N VAL A 59 15.60 -16.23 -13.98
CA VAL A 59 15.99 -17.19 -15.03
C VAL A 59 17.25 -17.89 -14.57
N ASP A 60 17.47 -19.14 -15.01
CA ASP A 60 18.72 -19.86 -14.75
C ASP A 60 19.93 -18.98 -15.16
N GLY A 61 20.61 -18.38 -14.17
CA GLY A 61 21.70 -17.41 -14.36
C GLY A 61 21.46 -15.99 -13.83
N GLY A 62 20.26 -15.64 -13.34
CA GLY A 62 19.94 -14.41 -12.61
C GLY A 62 20.20 -13.12 -13.39
N VAL A 63 19.29 -12.73 -14.29
CA VAL A 63 19.41 -11.47 -15.05
C VAL A 63 18.49 -10.41 -14.45
N LEU A 64 19.08 -9.29 -14.01
CA LEU A 64 18.37 -8.06 -13.70
C LEU A 64 18.09 -7.31 -15.01
N LEU A 65 16.83 -7.01 -15.29
CA LEU A 65 16.42 -6.20 -16.44
C LEU A 65 15.89 -4.86 -15.97
N LEU A 66 16.43 -3.78 -16.52
CA LEU A 66 16.02 -2.43 -16.20
C LEU A 66 15.48 -1.76 -17.47
N PHE A 67 14.31 -1.16 -17.38
CA PHE A 67 13.66 -0.46 -18.48
C PHE A 67 13.38 0.98 -18.08
N ALA A 68 13.48 1.87 -19.05
CA ALA A 68 13.06 3.25 -18.92
C ALA A 68 11.87 3.43 -19.86
N ASP A 69 10.75 3.90 -19.31
CA ASP A 69 9.55 4.22 -20.09
C ASP A 69 9.15 5.68 -19.84
N GLY A 70 8.49 6.28 -20.81
CA GLY A 70 8.07 7.68 -20.77
C GLY A 70 6.97 7.96 -21.77
N ALA A 71 6.03 8.83 -21.40
CA ALA A 71 4.89 9.18 -22.24
C ALA A 71 5.30 9.86 -23.57
N ASP A 72 6.49 10.47 -23.58
CA ASP A 72 7.12 11.08 -24.74
C ASP A 72 8.66 10.91 -24.72
N GLU A 73 9.34 11.48 -25.71
CA GLU A 73 10.79 11.36 -25.89
C GLU A 73 11.59 12.02 -24.76
N ASP A 74 11.11 13.14 -24.21
CA ASP A 74 11.78 13.88 -23.14
C ASP A 74 11.63 13.15 -21.79
N ALA A 75 10.43 12.62 -21.51
CA ALA A 75 10.18 11.75 -20.36
C ALA A 75 11.04 10.49 -20.42
N ARG A 76 11.12 9.85 -21.59
CA ARG A 76 11.96 8.65 -21.80
C ARG A 76 13.45 8.96 -21.69
N ALA A 77 13.91 10.13 -22.16
CA ALA A 77 15.30 10.54 -22.00
C ALA A 77 15.65 10.81 -20.52
N THR A 78 14.75 11.45 -19.78
CA THR A 78 14.87 11.67 -18.33
C THR A 78 14.92 10.35 -17.56
N ALA A 79 14.01 9.43 -17.90
CA ALA A 79 13.97 8.06 -17.42
C ALA A 79 15.30 7.31 -17.62
N LEU A 80 15.83 7.36 -18.84
CA LEU A 80 17.12 6.73 -19.19
C LEU A 80 18.30 7.37 -18.46
N GLY A 81 18.30 8.70 -18.27
CA GLY A 81 19.34 9.40 -17.51
C GLY A 81 19.38 8.93 -16.06
N ARG A 82 18.22 8.93 -15.39
CA ARG A 82 18.09 8.44 -14.00
C ARG A 82 18.50 6.98 -13.87
N LEU A 83 18.08 6.14 -14.83
CA LEU A 83 18.45 4.74 -14.84
C LEU A 83 19.96 4.54 -15.05
N GLY A 84 20.58 5.36 -15.91
CA GLY A 84 22.03 5.39 -16.09
C GLY A 84 22.77 5.70 -14.79
N ASP A 85 22.36 6.76 -14.09
CA ASP A 85 22.93 7.15 -12.79
C ASP A 85 22.75 6.03 -11.73
N MET A 86 21.60 5.36 -11.75
CA MET A 86 21.32 4.22 -10.87
C MET A 86 22.18 3.00 -11.22
N VAL A 87 22.31 2.64 -12.49
CA VAL A 87 23.12 1.47 -12.91
C VAL A 87 24.60 1.68 -12.60
N GLU A 88 25.12 2.90 -12.75
CA GLU A 88 26.51 3.21 -12.38
C GLU A 88 26.76 3.07 -10.87
N THR A 89 25.71 3.18 -10.06
CA THR A 89 25.79 3.09 -8.59
C THR A 89 25.20 1.80 -8.02
N ALA A 90 24.55 0.98 -8.84
CA ALA A 90 23.89 -0.26 -8.44
C ALA A 90 24.93 -1.37 -8.28
N GLU A 91 25.16 -1.76 -7.03
CA GLU A 91 25.88 -2.99 -6.70
C GLU A 91 24.86 -4.08 -6.37
N LEU A 92 24.96 -5.22 -7.06
CA LEU A 92 24.23 -6.43 -6.68
C LEU A 92 24.88 -6.97 -5.40
N LEU A 93 24.28 -6.68 -4.24
CA LEU A 93 24.82 -6.99 -2.90
C LEU A 93 24.79 -8.50 -2.56
N GLY A 94 24.89 -9.37 -3.56
CA GLY A 94 24.83 -10.84 -3.44
C GLY A 94 23.46 -11.40 -3.85
N PRO A 95 23.27 -12.73 -3.77
CA PRO A 95 21.95 -13.32 -3.95
C PRO A 95 20.99 -12.65 -2.96
N LEU A 96 19.83 -12.22 -3.44
CA LEU A 96 18.74 -11.70 -2.61
C LEU A 96 18.22 -12.83 -1.70
N ASN A 97 19.00 -13.17 -0.68
CA ASN A 97 18.54 -13.88 0.50
C ASN A 97 17.88 -12.83 1.39
N PHE A 98 16.74 -12.31 0.95
CA PHE A 98 15.78 -11.87 1.95
C PHE A 98 15.38 -13.16 2.67
N PRO A 99 15.67 -13.33 3.97
CA PRO A 99 14.82 -14.21 4.74
C PRO A 99 13.42 -13.59 4.56
N SER A 100 12.60 -14.14 3.67
CA SER A 100 11.16 -13.88 3.71
C SER A 100 10.84 -14.13 5.18
N PRO A 101 10.40 -13.11 5.94
CA PRO A 101 9.94 -13.37 7.27
C PRO A 101 8.89 -14.45 7.07
N SER A 102 9.15 -15.64 7.58
CA SER A 102 8.16 -16.69 7.55
C SER A 102 7.15 -16.26 8.58
N PHE A 103 6.30 -15.30 8.19
CA PHE A 103 5.10 -15.03 8.94
C PHE A 103 4.40 -16.39 9.02
N PRO A 104 3.99 -16.83 10.23
CA PRO A 104 3.15 -18.00 10.32
C PRO A 104 2.02 -17.77 9.33
N LYS A 105 1.90 -18.63 8.31
CA LYS A 105 0.84 -18.53 7.31
C LYS A 105 -0.43 -18.33 8.11
N SER A 106 -1.09 -17.17 7.94
CA SER A 106 -2.45 -17.02 8.45
C SER A 106 -3.20 -18.25 7.94
N GLY A 107 -4.02 -18.87 8.79
CA GLY A 107 -4.81 -20.03 8.38
C GLY A 107 -5.49 -19.72 7.05
N GLU A 108 -5.64 -20.74 6.19
CA GLU A 108 -6.23 -20.62 4.85
C GLU A 108 -7.38 -19.60 4.88
N PRO A 109 -7.26 -18.45 4.19
CA PRO A 109 -8.20 -17.35 4.39
C PRO A 109 -9.59 -17.89 4.11
N ALA A 110 -10.46 -17.83 5.12
CA ALA A 110 -11.84 -18.24 4.95
C ALA A 110 -12.37 -17.56 3.68
N SER A 111 -12.95 -18.35 2.77
CA SER A 111 -13.53 -17.83 1.55
C SER A 111 -14.62 -16.82 1.93
N ARG A 112 -14.27 -15.54 1.95
CA ARG A 112 -15.24 -14.48 2.23
C ARG A 112 -16.20 -14.41 1.04
N PRO A 113 -17.52 -14.35 1.29
CA PRO A 113 -18.49 -14.22 0.22
C PRO A 113 -18.17 -12.99 -0.62
N GLU A 114 -18.32 -13.10 -1.94
CA GLU A 114 -18.36 -11.91 -2.78
C GLU A 114 -19.60 -11.13 -2.37
N LEU A 115 -19.40 -9.94 -1.82
CA LEU A 115 -20.50 -9.02 -1.59
C LEU A 115 -21.07 -8.62 -2.94
N GLY A 116 -22.39 -8.69 -3.06
CA GLY A 116 -23.08 -8.13 -4.21
C GLY A 116 -22.94 -6.61 -4.22
N VAL A 117 -23.17 -6.03 -5.40
CA VAL A 117 -23.46 -4.59 -5.51
C VAL A 117 -24.75 -4.30 -4.74
N ASN A 118 -24.64 -3.56 -3.63
CA ASN A 118 -25.80 -3.22 -2.79
C ASN A 118 -26.64 -2.08 -3.39
N ASP A 119 -26.01 -1.14 -4.09
CA ASP A 119 -26.69 -0.08 -4.84
C ASP A 119 -26.28 -0.13 -6.33
N PRO A 120 -27.15 -0.59 -7.24
CA PRO A 120 -26.85 -0.66 -8.66
C PRO A 120 -26.80 0.72 -9.36
N GLU A 121 -27.26 1.78 -8.70
CA GLU A 121 -27.21 3.15 -9.23
C GLU A 121 -25.85 3.83 -8.96
N LEU A 122 -25.10 3.35 -7.97
CA LEU A 122 -23.77 3.86 -7.65
C LEU A 122 -22.67 3.11 -8.43
N PRO A 123 -21.74 3.83 -9.10
CA PRO A 123 -20.59 3.18 -9.71
C PRO A 123 -19.68 2.55 -8.65
N LEU A 124 -19.12 1.39 -8.97
CA LEU A 124 -18.06 0.78 -8.15
C LEU A 124 -16.81 1.66 -8.21
N LEU A 125 -16.15 1.84 -7.07
CA LEU A 125 -14.77 2.31 -7.07
C LEU A 125 -13.90 1.19 -7.64
N GLU A 126 -13.58 1.25 -8.93
CA GLU A 126 -12.71 0.28 -9.63
C GLU A 126 -11.33 0.86 -9.94
N ALA A 127 -11.09 2.14 -9.63
CA ALA A 127 -9.80 2.76 -9.88
C ALA A 127 -8.70 2.09 -9.05
N GLN A 128 -7.52 1.96 -9.67
CA GLN A 128 -6.29 1.45 -9.08
C GLN A 128 -5.11 2.02 -9.87
N HIS A 129 -4.12 2.55 -9.17
CA HIS A 129 -2.97 3.30 -9.71
C HIS A 129 -3.36 4.35 -10.77
N ARG A 130 -4.41 5.15 -10.51
CA ARG A 130 -4.87 6.21 -11.42
C ARG A 130 -5.71 7.28 -10.70
N PRO A 131 -5.90 8.47 -11.31
CA PRO A 131 -6.82 9.47 -10.78
C PRO A 131 -8.25 8.94 -10.74
N ILE A 132 -9.03 9.48 -9.80
CA ILE A 132 -10.46 9.18 -9.64
C ILE A 132 -11.24 10.42 -10.08
N ASP A 133 -12.23 10.24 -10.95
CA ASP A 133 -13.15 11.33 -11.26
C ASP A 133 -13.97 11.70 -10.00
N PRO A 134 -14.29 12.97 -9.75
CA PRO A 134 -15.14 13.34 -8.62
C PRO A 134 -16.52 12.69 -8.71
N GLY A 135 -17.03 12.17 -7.59
CA GLY A 135 -18.34 11.52 -7.55
C GLY A 135 -18.56 10.62 -6.34
N ARG A 136 -19.77 10.06 -6.24
CA ARG A 136 -20.14 9.08 -5.22
C ARG A 136 -19.87 7.67 -5.73
N TYR A 137 -19.11 6.89 -4.98
CA TYR A 137 -18.72 5.53 -5.34
C TYR A 137 -19.08 4.55 -4.24
N GLN A 138 -19.42 3.31 -4.63
CA GLN A 138 -19.52 2.19 -3.69
C GLN A 138 -18.18 1.42 -3.62
N VAL A 139 -17.79 1.05 -2.40
CA VAL A 139 -16.62 0.21 -2.09
C VAL A 139 -17.12 -1.11 -1.53
N THR A 140 -16.74 -2.22 -2.17
CA THR A 140 -17.24 -3.57 -1.84
C THR A 140 -16.14 -4.54 -1.42
N ARG A 141 -14.88 -4.09 -1.39
CA ARG A 141 -13.71 -4.99 -1.21
C ARG A 141 -13.31 -5.20 0.25
N LEU A 142 -13.93 -4.52 1.21
CA LEU A 142 -13.46 -4.45 2.60
C LEU A 142 -14.21 -5.37 3.56
N GLY A 143 -15.12 -6.20 3.07
CA GLY A 143 -15.98 -7.03 3.90
C GLY A 143 -17.38 -6.44 4.01
N ASP A 144 -17.53 -5.12 4.17
CA ASP A 144 -18.85 -4.48 4.07
C ASP A 144 -18.90 -3.64 2.79
N THR A 145 -20.11 -3.28 2.40
CA THR A 145 -20.33 -2.32 1.31
C THR A 145 -20.69 -0.95 1.88
N PHE A 146 -19.97 0.07 1.47
CA PHE A 146 -20.27 1.46 1.81
C PHE A 146 -20.12 2.35 0.59
N ALA A 147 -20.82 3.48 0.60
CA ALA A 147 -20.62 4.57 -0.35
C ALA A 147 -19.71 5.65 0.27
N LEU A 148 -18.98 6.38 -0.57
CA LEU A 148 -18.22 7.57 -0.19
C LEU A 148 -18.21 8.59 -1.34
N ASP A 149 -18.12 9.88 -1.00
CA ASP A 149 -18.00 10.97 -1.98
C ASP A 149 -16.52 11.35 -2.17
N VAL A 150 -15.99 11.06 -3.36
CA VAL A 150 -14.63 11.43 -3.76
C VAL A 150 -14.66 12.84 -4.36
N GLY A 151 -13.80 13.72 -3.83
CA GLY A 151 -13.63 15.08 -4.32
C GLY A 151 -12.74 15.20 -5.56
N GLU A 152 -12.26 16.41 -5.83
CA GLU A 152 -11.23 16.65 -6.86
C GLU A 152 -9.86 16.15 -6.37
N GLU A 153 -8.97 15.84 -7.32
CA GLU A 153 -7.53 15.58 -7.07
C GLU A 153 -7.22 14.34 -6.19
N TRP A 154 -8.16 13.38 -6.13
CA TRP A 154 -7.92 12.09 -5.51
C TRP A 154 -7.33 11.08 -6.50
N TRP A 155 -6.39 10.29 -5.99
CA TRP A 155 -5.76 9.19 -6.69
C TRP A 155 -6.07 7.87 -5.97
N ALA A 156 -6.44 6.82 -6.71
CA ALA A 156 -6.57 5.49 -6.14
C ALA A 156 -5.21 4.80 -6.26
N GLU A 157 -4.52 4.61 -5.14
CA GLU A 157 -3.27 3.84 -5.12
C GLU A 157 -3.58 2.35 -5.23
N SER A 158 -4.26 1.81 -4.21
CA SER A 158 -4.59 0.40 -4.14
C SER A 158 -6.09 0.20 -4.00
N ASN A 159 -6.58 -0.88 -4.57
CA ASN A 159 -7.98 -1.26 -4.47
C ASN A 159 -8.07 -2.77 -4.65
N THR A 160 -7.67 -3.51 -3.63
CA THR A 160 -7.63 -4.98 -3.61
C THR A 160 -8.56 -5.50 -2.53
N ARG A 161 -8.66 -6.83 -2.41
CA ARG A 161 -9.53 -7.44 -1.39
C ARG A 161 -8.93 -7.18 0.00
N GLY A 162 -9.72 -6.57 0.88
CA GLY A 162 -9.32 -6.23 2.24
C GLY A 162 -8.48 -4.96 2.37
N PHE A 163 -8.17 -4.28 1.25
CA PHE A 163 -7.35 -3.08 1.25
C PHE A 163 -7.75 -2.11 0.13
N VAL A 164 -8.07 -0.87 0.50
CA VAL A 164 -8.26 0.24 -0.43
C VAL A 164 -7.39 1.39 0.05
N GLU A 165 -6.70 2.07 -0.84
CA GLU A 165 -5.83 3.19 -0.51
C GLU A 165 -6.08 4.31 -1.50
N LEU A 166 -6.48 5.46 -0.96
CA LEU A 166 -6.65 6.71 -1.69
C LEU A 166 -5.53 7.65 -1.28
N ALA A 167 -5.10 8.53 -2.16
CA ALA A 167 -4.05 9.50 -1.87
C ALA A 167 -4.34 10.84 -2.55
N SER A 168 -3.68 11.89 -2.05
CA SER A 168 -3.56 13.16 -2.77
C SER A 168 -2.83 12.93 -4.08
N ALA A 169 -3.22 13.64 -5.14
CA ALA A 169 -2.47 13.69 -6.39
C ALA A 169 -1.00 14.15 -6.19
N ASP A 170 -0.71 14.91 -5.13
CA ASP A 170 0.64 15.35 -4.77
C ASP A 170 1.36 14.38 -3.81
N SER A 171 0.82 13.20 -3.55
CA SER A 171 1.53 12.16 -2.79
C SER A 171 2.78 11.71 -3.55
N PHE A 172 3.93 11.74 -2.86
CA PHE A 172 5.22 11.35 -3.44
C PHE A 172 5.71 9.98 -2.98
N ALA A 173 5.01 9.33 -2.04
CA ALA A 173 5.37 8.02 -1.50
C ALA A 173 4.20 7.41 -0.70
N PRO A 174 4.11 6.06 -0.60
CA PRO A 174 3.21 5.39 0.33
C PRO A 174 3.44 5.85 1.78
N GLY A 175 2.37 6.03 2.55
CA GLY A 175 2.46 6.60 3.89
C GLY A 175 2.61 8.12 3.91
N ASN A 176 2.34 8.83 2.82
CA ASN A 176 2.33 10.28 2.79
C ASN A 176 1.13 10.82 2.02
N ASN A 177 0.27 11.58 2.68
CA ASN A 177 -0.98 12.07 2.12
C ASN A 177 -1.85 10.94 1.56
N ASP A 178 -1.93 9.85 2.32
CA ASP A 178 -2.77 8.70 2.00
C ASP A 178 -3.97 8.61 2.96
N LEU A 179 -4.96 7.83 2.54
CA LEU A 179 -6.12 7.40 3.28
C LEU A 179 -6.35 5.93 2.94
N ALA A 180 -5.88 5.07 3.84
CA ALA A 180 -5.90 3.64 3.71
C ALA A 180 -7.07 3.04 4.51
N PHE A 181 -7.78 2.11 3.89
CA PHE A 181 -8.86 1.33 4.47
C PHE A 181 -8.39 -0.12 4.52
N VAL A 182 -8.29 -0.70 5.71
CA VAL A 182 -7.82 -2.07 5.93
C VAL A 182 -8.83 -2.84 6.76
N ALA A 183 -9.22 -4.01 6.26
CA ALA A 183 -10.06 -4.92 7.00
C ALA A 183 -9.22 -5.83 7.91
N GLY A 184 -9.59 -5.87 9.19
CA GLY A 184 -9.15 -6.85 10.18
C GLY A 184 -7.72 -6.70 10.63
N LEU A 185 -7.28 -5.53 11.09
CA LEU A 185 -5.98 -5.45 11.77
C LEU A 185 -5.94 -6.43 12.95
N ASP A 186 -4.84 -7.17 13.07
CA ASP A 186 -4.69 -8.21 14.11
C ASP A 186 -3.40 -8.07 14.92
N ARG A 187 -2.35 -7.48 14.34
CA ARG A 187 -1.06 -7.33 15.05
C ARG A 187 -0.31 -6.07 14.68
N GLY A 188 0.45 -5.55 15.62
CA GLY A 188 1.36 -4.42 15.44
C GLY A 188 2.80 -4.83 15.73
N LEU A 189 3.77 -4.29 15.00
CA LEU A 189 5.18 -4.57 15.28
C LEU A 189 6.10 -3.45 14.82
N PHE A 190 7.10 -3.18 15.64
CA PHE A 190 8.14 -2.21 15.34
C PHE A 190 9.17 -2.74 14.35
N SER A 191 9.64 -1.85 13.46
CA SER A 191 10.72 -2.13 12.51
C SER A 191 11.84 -1.09 12.58
N ILE A 192 13.08 -1.56 12.51
CA ILE A 192 14.28 -0.70 12.48
C ILE A 192 14.59 -0.22 11.05
N SER A 193 14.25 -1.02 10.04
CA SER A 193 14.50 -0.71 8.63
C SER A 193 13.79 -1.70 7.73
N GLY A 194 12.66 -1.31 7.12
CA GLY A 194 11.93 -2.17 6.19
C GLY A 194 11.39 -3.44 6.88
N PRO A 195 11.66 -4.66 6.40
CA PRO A 195 11.13 -5.89 7.01
C PRO A 195 11.92 -6.39 8.23
N ASN A 196 12.82 -5.58 8.81
CA ASN A 196 13.62 -5.95 9.98
C ASN A 196 12.88 -5.60 11.27
N PHE A 197 12.00 -6.50 11.69
CA PHE A 197 11.16 -6.33 12.87
C PHE A 197 11.89 -6.62 14.19
N VAL A 198 11.48 -5.92 15.24
CA VAL A 198 12.03 -6.07 16.60
C VAL A 198 10.92 -6.10 17.63
N GLY A 199 11.10 -6.96 18.64
CA GLY A 199 10.12 -7.18 19.70
C GLY A 199 9.17 -8.34 19.39
N GLU A 200 8.25 -8.57 20.32
CA GLU A 200 7.10 -9.45 20.10
C GLU A 200 5.97 -8.65 19.43
N PRO A 201 5.16 -9.26 18.55
CA PRO A 201 3.99 -8.60 17.99
C PRO A 201 2.98 -8.22 19.07
N ASP A 202 2.49 -6.99 19.01
CA ASP A 202 1.36 -6.53 19.79
C ASP A 202 0.07 -7.14 19.24
N ASP A 203 -0.88 -7.46 20.12
CA ASP A 203 -2.20 -7.92 19.75
C ASP A 203 -3.14 -6.72 19.55
N LEU A 204 -3.60 -6.52 18.31
CA LEU A 204 -4.54 -5.44 17.96
C LEU A 204 -6.00 -5.92 17.94
N THR A 205 -6.27 -7.19 18.27
CA THR A 205 -7.64 -7.71 18.37
C THR A 205 -8.36 -7.21 19.63
N ASP A 206 -7.62 -6.73 20.63
CA ASP A 206 -8.12 -6.00 21.80
C ASP A 206 -7.63 -4.55 21.76
N LEU A 207 -8.17 -3.79 20.80
CA LEU A 207 -7.80 -2.39 20.59
C LEU A 207 -7.99 -1.52 21.85
N PRO A 208 -9.08 -1.65 22.64
CA PRO A 208 -9.21 -0.88 23.88
C PRO A 208 -8.03 -1.10 24.84
N SER A 209 -7.63 -2.35 25.09
CA SER A 209 -6.47 -2.63 25.94
C SER A 209 -5.17 -2.07 25.35
N TRP A 210 -5.00 -2.15 24.03
CA TRP A 210 -3.83 -1.59 23.34
C TRP A 210 -3.79 -0.05 23.44
N LEU A 211 -4.93 0.64 23.33
CA LEU A 211 -5.02 2.10 23.48
C LEU A 211 -4.76 2.56 24.92
N GLU A 212 -5.13 1.77 25.93
CA GLU A 212 -4.86 2.07 27.33
C GLU A 212 -3.38 1.90 27.71
N SER A 213 -2.63 1.11 26.95
CA SER A 213 -1.22 0.81 27.20
C SER A 213 -0.47 0.55 25.89
N PRO A 214 -0.29 1.59 25.04
CA PRO A 214 0.42 1.44 23.77
C PRO A 214 1.87 1.04 24.04
N PRO A 215 2.51 0.31 23.10
CA PRO A 215 3.89 -0.14 23.25
C PRO A 215 4.85 1.04 23.38
N ASP A 216 5.96 0.82 24.09
CA ASP A 216 6.99 1.84 24.28
C ASP A 216 7.46 2.41 22.93
N GLY A 217 7.43 3.73 22.80
CA GLY A 217 7.82 4.44 21.57
C GLY A 217 6.64 4.91 20.72
N LEU A 218 5.41 4.47 20.99
CA LEU A 218 4.19 5.08 20.43
C LEU A 218 3.57 6.07 21.41
N THR A 219 3.08 7.18 20.88
CA THR A 219 2.21 8.11 21.60
C THR A 219 0.84 8.06 20.94
N VAL A 220 -0.18 7.75 21.73
CA VAL A 220 -1.59 7.78 21.32
C VAL A 220 -2.27 8.96 22.00
N SER A 221 -3.00 9.77 21.24
CA SER A 221 -3.73 10.94 21.73
C SER A 221 -5.12 11.05 21.12
N ASP A 222 -5.90 12.02 21.61
CA ASP A 222 -7.18 12.43 21.03
C ASP A 222 -8.21 11.31 20.80
N ILE A 223 -8.17 10.31 21.69
CA ILE A 223 -9.09 9.16 21.69
C ILE A 223 -10.52 9.65 21.92
N GLN A 224 -11.39 9.43 20.95
CA GLN A 224 -12.78 9.87 20.94
C GLN A 224 -13.67 8.80 20.30
N GLU A 225 -14.84 8.57 20.89
CA GLU A 225 -15.94 7.88 20.19
C GLU A 225 -16.52 8.82 19.13
N VAL A 226 -16.67 8.33 17.91
CA VAL A 226 -17.24 9.06 16.76
C VAL A 226 -18.21 8.16 15.99
N ASP A 227 -19.00 8.76 15.12
CA ASP A 227 -19.85 8.03 14.16
C ASP A 227 -19.21 8.11 12.77
N VAL A 228 -19.08 6.98 12.09
CA VAL A 228 -18.65 6.89 10.69
C VAL A 228 -19.73 6.15 9.92
N GLY A 229 -20.49 6.88 9.11
CA GLY A 229 -21.57 6.33 8.29
C GLY A 229 -22.64 5.57 9.05
N GLY A 230 -22.98 6.01 10.26
CA GLY A 230 -23.97 5.37 11.13
C GLY A 230 -23.42 4.22 11.98
N ARG A 231 -22.10 4.01 12.00
CA ARG A 231 -21.43 3.03 12.86
C ARG A 231 -20.57 3.72 13.91
N SER A 232 -20.59 3.17 15.12
CA SER A 232 -19.69 3.60 16.19
C SER A 232 -18.25 3.27 15.81
N ALA A 233 -17.36 4.26 15.97
CA ALA A 233 -15.94 4.10 15.74
C ALA A 233 -15.14 4.77 16.85
N THR A 234 -13.92 4.31 17.07
CA THR A 234 -12.93 5.00 17.90
C THR A 234 -11.97 5.75 17.00
N ARG A 235 -11.92 7.08 17.14
CA ARG A 235 -10.94 7.93 16.47
C ARG A 235 -9.80 8.26 17.44
N PHE A 236 -8.56 8.15 16.98
CA PHE A 236 -7.39 8.52 17.76
C PHE A 236 -6.25 8.94 16.85
N ASP A 237 -5.34 9.74 17.40
CA ASP A 237 -4.13 10.18 16.71
C ASP A 237 -2.95 9.38 17.27
N ILE A 238 -2.01 9.01 16.41
CA ILE A 238 -0.83 8.23 16.76
C ILE A 238 0.43 8.82 16.14
N SER A 239 1.52 8.79 16.91
CA SER A 239 2.84 9.21 16.46
C SER A 239 3.93 8.34 17.09
N ILE A 240 5.10 8.28 16.45
CA ILE A 240 6.30 7.77 17.11
C ILE A 240 6.84 8.87 18.02
N ALA A 241 7.06 8.56 19.29
CA ALA A 241 7.48 9.53 20.30
C ALA A 241 8.82 10.20 19.92
N ASP A 242 8.96 11.51 20.17
CA ASP A 242 10.15 12.33 19.87
C ASP A 242 11.48 11.80 20.47
N GLY A 243 11.39 10.90 21.45
CA GLY A 243 12.52 10.26 22.13
C GLY A 243 12.70 8.77 21.80
N ALA A 244 11.94 8.22 20.84
CA ALA A 244 12.18 6.87 20.34
C ALA A 244 13.61 6.80 19.77
N ASP A 245 14.42 5.84 20.22
CA ASP A 245 15.81 5.74 19.82
C ASP A 245 15.93 5.21 18.39
N CYS A 246 15.85 6.12 17.42
CA CYS A 246 15.97 5.80 16.00
C CYS A 246 17.39 5.35 15.59
N GLN A 247 18.34 5.09 16.51
CA GLN A 247 19.64 4.51 16.21
C GLN A 247 20.11 3.34 17.12
N GLU A 248 20.92 2.48 16.48
CA GLU A 248 21.50 1.17 16.85
C GLU A 248 20.58 0.04 17.35
N ALA A 249 19.38 0.27 17.92
CA ALA A 249 18.52 -0.85 18.32
C ALA A 249 16.99 -0.59 18.40
N ALA A 250 16.49 0.59 18.06
CA ALA A 250 15.05 0.89 18.18
C ALA A 250 14.44 1.46 16.87
N PRO A 251 13.10 1.41 16.77
CA PRO A 251 12.38 1.36 15.49
C PRO A 251 12.06 2.73 14.89
N CYS A 252 12.11 2.81 13.56
CA CYS A 252 11.75 4.02 12.79
C CYS A 252 10.35 3.93 12.16
N GLU A 253 9.70 2.78 12.30
CA GLU A 253 8.37 2.51 11.78
C GLU A 253 7.63 1.56 12.72
N TYR A 254 6.32 1.74 12.84
CA TYR A 254 5.43 0.76 13.46
C TYR A 254 4.46 0.24 12.40
N TRP A 255 4.49 -1.07 12.19
CA TRP A 255 3.73 -1.74 11.14
C TRP A 255 2.47 -2.35 11.76
N LEU A 256 1.30 -1.95 11.27
CA LEU A 256 0.02 -2.57 11.61
C LEU A 256 -0.32 -3.58 10.52
N PHE A 257 -0.45 -4.86 10.87
CA PHE A 257 -0.73 -5.92 9.91
C PHE A 257 -2.19 -6.33 9.94
N SER A 258 -2.65 -6.82 8.80
CA SER A 258 -3.91 -7.52 8.63
C SER A 258 -3.66 -8.96 8.12
N PRO A 259 -4.57 -9.92 8.41
CA PRO A 259 -4.57 -11.27 7.85
C PRO A 259 -4.59 -11.33 6.32
N VAL A 260 -4.95 -10.24 5.62
CA VAL A 260 -4.89 -10.15 4.14
C VAL A 260 -3.52 -9.75 3.60
N GLU A 261 -2.45 -10.00 4.37
CA GLU A 261 -1.05 -9.76 3.99
C GLU A 261 -0.73 -8.30 3.60
N THR A 262 -1.55 -7.36 4.10
CA THR A 262 -1.31 -5.92 3.97
C THR A 262 -0.82 -5.35 5.29
N ALA A 263 0.03 -4.33 5.21
CA ALA A 263 0.47 -3.57 6.36
C ALA A 263 0.23 -2.06 6.16
N LEU A 264 -0.20 -1.40 7.23
CA LEU A 264 -0.15 0.04 7.38
C LEU A 264 1.13 0.41 8.13
N VAL A 265 1.73 1.54 7.79
CA VAL A 265 3.01 1.94 8.38
C VAL A 265 2.88 3.31 9.01
N ILE A 266 3.16 3.39 10.31
CA ILE A 266 3.31 4.63 11.06
C ILE A 266 4.79 4.97 11.04
N LYS A 267 5.15 6.13 10.48
CA LYS A 267 6.53 6.59 10.33
C LYS A 267 6.83 7.71 11.32
N SER A 268 8.08 7.80 11.75
CA SER A 268 8.52 8.95 12.56
C SER A 268 8.41 10.25 11.77
N GLY A 269 7.95 11.31 12.43
CA GLY A 269 7.72 12.63 11.82
C GLY A 269 6.43 12.77 11.01
N PHE A 270 5.54 11.76 11.05
CA PHE A 270 4.21 11.82 10.45
C PHE A 270 3.13 11.97 11.53
N ASP A 271 2.15 12.81 11.23
CA ASP A 271 0.88 12.84 11.94
C ASP A 271 0.01 11.72 11.35
N VAL A 272 -0.47 10.82 12.21
CA VAL A 272 -1.33 9.71 11.79
C VAL A 272 -2.64 9.80 12.56
N ARG A 273 -3.75 9.72 11.83
CA ARG A 273 -5.09 9.62 12.42
C ARG A 273 -5.75 8.31 11.99
N ILE A 274 -6.35 7.64 12.95
CA ILE A 274 -7.03 6.36 12.77
C ILE A 274 -8.49 6.50 13.17
N TRP A 275 -9.38 5.93 12.36
CA TRP A 275 -10.75 5.58 12.73
C TRP A 275 -10.86 4.06 12.72
N HIS A 276 -11.28 3.47 13.83
CA HIS A 276 -11.44 2.03 13.96
C HIS A 276 -12.90 1.69 14.26
N ILE A 277 -13.52 0.88 13.39
CA ILE A 277 -14.89 0.41 13.50
C ILE A 277 -14.85 -1.07 13.88
N GLU A 278 -15.15 -1.35 15.15
CA GLU A 278 -15.05 -2.71 15.71
C GLU A 278 -16.21 -3.61 15.23
N ASP A 279 -17.44 -3.08 15.23
CA ASP A 279 -18.67 -3.75 14.80
C ASP A 279 -18.82 -3.76 13.25
N HIS A 280 -17.83 -4.31 12.56
CA HIS A 280 -17.84 -4.49 11.10
C HIS A 280 -18.09 -5.97 10.73
N GLU A 281 -18.93 -6.26 9.72
CA GLU A 281 -19.62 -7.57 9.60
C GLU A 281 -18.65 -8.75 9.52
N PHE A 282 -17.53 -8.57 8.82
CA PHE A 282 -16.56 -9.65 8.58
C PHE A 282 -15.30 -9.58 9.43
N ALA A 283 -14.88 -8.39 9.81
CA ALA A 283 -13.71 -8.07 10.61
C ALA A 283 -13.68 -6.57 10.85
N PRO A 284 -13.09 -6.07 11.96
CA PRO A 284 -12.99 -4.64 12.23
C PRO A 284 -12.43 -3.86 11.03
N LEU A 285 -13.00 -2.70 10.71
CA LEU A 285 -12.48 -1.83 9.65
C LEU A 285 -11.60 -0.76 10.27
N THR A 286 -10.36 -0.65 9.79
CA THR A 286 -9.46 0.45 10.15
C THR A 286 -9.29 1.39 8.97
N ILE A 287 -9.49 2.68 9.21
CA ILE A 287 -9.23 3.74 8.27
C ILE A 287 -8.06 4.55 8.85
N MET A 288 -6.96 4.66 8.13
CA MET A 288 -5.76 5.37 8.56
C MET A 288 -5.40 6.43 7.53
N THR A 289 -5.11 7.63 7.99
CA THR A 289 -4.46 8.66 7.18
C THR A 289 -3.14 9.05 7.78
N SER A 290 -2.14 9.30 6.94
CA SER A 290 -0.82 9.75 7.38
C SER A 290 -0.33 10.93 6.54
N THR A 291 0.33 11.89 7.20
CA THR A 291 0.86 13.08 6.52
C THR A 291 2.00 13.72 7.30
N THR A 292 2.78 14.55 6.63
CA THR A 292 3.73 15.48 7.26
C THR A 292 3.16 16.91 7.37
N GLY A 293 1.94 17.16 6.88
CA GLY A 293 1.30 18.48 6.84
C GLY A 293 -0.14 18.45 7.34
N SER A 294 -0.51 19.42 8.18
CA SER A 294 -1.78 19.40 8.91
C SER A 294 -3.05 19.44 8.05
N THR A 295 -2.99 19.94 6.80
CA THR A 295 -4.20 20.11 5.97
C THR A 295 -4.75 18.80 5.42
N TRP A 296 -3.89 17.80 5.17
CA TRP A 296 -4.33 16.53 4.59
C TRP A 296 -5.23 15.74 5.53
N ILE A 297 -4.91 15.71 6.82
CA ILE A 297 -5.73 15.02 7.82
C ILE A 297 -7.18 15.55 7.83
N ASP A 298 -7.36 16.85 7.63
CA ASP A 298 -8.69 17.46 7.58
C ASP A 298 -9.43 17.09 6.28
N GLU A 299 -8.72 17.05 5.14
CA GLU A 299 -9.28 16.62 3.85
C GLU A 299 -9.68 15.13 3.86
N ALA A 300 -8.80 14.28 4.38
CA ALA A 300 -9.06 12.86 4.57
C ALA A 300 -10.24 12.64 5.54
N GLY A 301 -10.29 13.41 6.64
CA GLY A 301 -11.42 13.40 7.58
C GLY A 301 -12.73 13.80 6.91
N ALA A 302 -12.71 14.83 6.06
CA ALA A 302 -13.89 15.27 5.31
C ALA A 302 -14.40 14.18 4.34
N LEU A 303 -13.51 13.37 3.74
CA LEU A 303 -13.92 12.20 2.95
C LEU A 303 -14.51 11.10 3.83
N VAL A 304 -13.89 10.80 4.98
CA VAL A 304 -14.42 9.81 5.95
C VAL A 304 -15.82 10.19 6.43
N ASP A 305 -16.09 11.48 6.63
CA ASP A 305 -17.42 11.98 7.02
C ASP A 305 -18.51 11.76 5.95
N THR A 306 -18.14 11.42 4.70
CA THR A 306 -19.09 11.11 3.61
C THR A 306 -19.50 9.64 3.55
N ILE A 307 -18.83 8.78 4.32
CA ILE A 307 -19.07 7.34 4.32
C ILE A 307 -20.52 7.04 4.71
N GLU A 308 -21.17 6.15 3.97
CA GLU A 308 -22.50 5.62 4.28
C GLU A 308 -22.50 4.10 4.07
N PHE A 309 -22.69 3.32 5.15
CA PHE A 309 -22.79 1.87 5.03
C PHE A 309 -24.14 1.46 4.42
N LEU A 310 -24.11 0.62 3.38
CA LEU A 310 -25.28 0.31 2.54
C LEU A 310 -26.08 -0.93 2.98
N GLY A 311 -25.90 -1.38 4.23
CA GLY A 311 -26.62 -2.51 4.83
C GLY A 311 -25.81 -3.78 4.96
#